data_AF-A0A7J0FRJ7-F1
#
_entry.id   AF-A0A7J0FRJ7-F1
#
_cell.length_a   1.000
_cell.length_b   1.000
_cell.length_c   1.000
_cell.angle_alpha   90.00
_cell.angle_beta   90.00
_cell.angle_gamma   90.00
#
_symmetry.space_group_name_H-M   'P 1'
#
loop_
_entity.id
_entity.type
_entity.pdbx_description
1 polymer ?
#
loop_
_entity_poly.entity_id
_entity_poly.type
_entity_poly.pdbx_seq_one_letter_code
_entity_poly.pdbx_strand_id
1 'polypeptide(L)'
;MLSWTEIWFMAASAVKHMALGVAGLGCEDALVHLLNYVWPNIFETSPHVINAVMEAIEGMRVALGAAVVLNYCLQGLFHPARKVRPELTMFI
;
A
#
# COMPACT_ATOMS: atom_id res chain seq x y z
N MET A 1 20.71 6.44 15.44
CA MET A 1 20.30 5.19 14.78
C MET A 1 18.81 5.34 14.53
N LEU A 2 18.38 5.52 13.28
CA LEU A 2 16.95 5.61 12.98
C LEU A 2 16.29 4.30 13.40
N SER A 3 15.20 4.40 14.13
CA SER A 3 14.37 3.26 14.47
C SER A 3 13.79 2.66 13.19
N TRP A 4 13.60 1.34 13.16
CA TRP A 4 13.02 0.65 12.01
C TRP A 4 11.72 1.30 11.52
N THR A 5 10.88 1.77 12.45
CA THR A 5 9.63 2.50 12.19
C THR A 5 9.81 3.77 11.36
N GLU A 6 10.88 4.54 11.59
CA GLU A 6 11.14 5.78 10.84
C GLU A 6 11.48 5.48 9.38
N ILE A 7 12.24 4.41 9.13
CA ILE A 7 12.60 4.00 7.77
C ILE A 7 11.36 3.58 6.99
N TRP A 8 10.49 2.76 7.58
CA TRP A 8 9.26 2.30 6.94
C TRP A 8 8.30 3.46 6.65
N PHE A 9 8.14 4.39 7.60
CA PHE A 9 7.33 5.58 7.41
C PHE A 9 7.82 6.43 6.23
N MET A 10 9.12 6.72 6.18
CA MET A 10 9.71 7.51 5.09
C MET A 10 9.60 6.80 3.74
N ALA A 11 9.81 5.48 3.72
CA ALA A 11 9.69 4.68 2.51
C ALA A 11 8.26 4.71 1.96
N ALA A 12 7.23 4.44 2.78
CA ALA A 12 5.84 4.50 2.35
C ALA A 12 5.45 5.91 1.88
N SER A 13 5.88 6.95 2.60
CA SER A 13 5.67 8.34 2.21
C SER A 13 6.33 8.69 0.88
N ALA A 14 7.55 8.20 0.62
CA ALA A 14 8.22 8.39 -0.66
C ALA A 14 7.47 7.68 -1.80
N VAL A 15 7.04 6.44 -1.56
CA VAL A 15 6.27 5.64 -2.54
C VAL A 15 4.96 6.34 -2.91
N LYS A 16 4.23 6.93 -1.96
CA LYS A 16 3.05 7.76 -2.23
C LYS A 16 3.35 8.88 -3.23
N HIS A 17 4.36 9.70 -2.95
CA HIS A 17 4.69 10.85 -3.80
C HIS A 17 5.21 10.41 -5.16
N MET A 18 5.97 9.32 -5.23
CA MET A 18 6.40 8.74 -6.51
C MET A 18 5.20 8.27 -7.32
N ALA A 19 4.28 7.49 -6.75
CA ALA A 19 3.09 6.99 -7.43
C ALA A 19 2.25 8.14 -8.02
N LEU A 20 1.96 9.18 -7.22
CA LEU A 20 1.21 10.35 -7.67
C LEU A 20 1.96 11.17 -8.72
N GLY A 21 3.29 11.28 -8.59
CA GLY A 21 4.12 12.05 -9.51
C GLY A 21 4.30 11.42 -10.89
N VAL A 22 4.13 10.10 -11.00
CA VAL A 22 4.35 9.35 -12.26
C VAL A 22 3.08 8.73 -12.85
N ALA A 23 1.91 9.06 -12.29
CA ALA A 23 0.62 8.56 -12.77
C ALA A 23 0.43 8.91 -14.27
N GLY A 24 0.18 7.90 -15.10
CA GLY A 24 -0.01 8.06 -16.55
C GLY A 24 1.28 8.24 -17.36
N LEU A 25 2.47 8.08 -16.77
CA LEU A 25 3.76 8.19 -17.47
C LEU A 25 4.31 6.84 -17.98
N GLY A 26 3.55 5.74 -17.89
CA GLY A 26 4.02 4.42 -18.34
C GLY A 26 4.96 3.73 -17.34
N CYS A 27 4.92 4.09 -16.05
CA CYS A 27 5.77 3.54 -14.99
C CYS A 27 5.06 2.46 -14.14
N GLU A 28 3.98 1.88 -14.64
CA GLU A 28 3.10 0.98 -13.89
C GLU A 28 3.84 -0.27 -13.41
N ASP A 29 4.75 -0.83 -14.19
CA ASP A 29 5.54 -2.02 -13.81
C ASP A 29 6.42 -1.75 -12.58
N ALA A 30 7.13 -0.61 -12.56
CA ALA A 30 7.95 -0.20 -11.42
C ALA A 30 7.08 0.08 -10.18
N LEU A 31 5.90 0.67 -10.37
CA LEU A 31 4.97 0.94 -9.28
C LEU A 31 4.37 -0.35 -8.71
N VAL A 32 4.02 -1.35 -9.53
CA VAL A 32 3.61 -2.68 -9.06
C VAL A 32 4.73 -3.35 -8.27
N HIS A 33 5.98 -3.22 -8.72
CA HIS A 33 7.13 -3.73 -7.97
C HIS A 33 7.24 -3.09 -6.57
N LEU A 34 7.07 -1.78 -6.47
CA LEU A 34 7.05 -1.08 -5.18
C LEU A 34 5.83 -1.46 -4.33
N LEU A 35 4.66 -1.62 -4.93
CA LEU A 35 3.45 -2.05 -4.24
C LEU A 35 3.65 -3.41 -3.57
N ASN A 36 4.38 -4.34 -4.19
CA ASN A 36 4.69 -5.64 -3.59
C ASN A 36 5.52 -5.53 -2.30
N TYR A 37 6.31 -4.47 -2.11
CA TYR A 37 7.02 -4.20 -0.86
C TYR A 37 6.17 -3.43 0.16
N VAL A 38 5.25 -2.57 -0.30
CA VAL A 38 4.34 -1.83 0.58
C VAL A 38 3.26 -2.75 1.15
N TRP A 39 2.70 -3.64 0.34
CA TRP A 39 1.52 -4.46 0.64
C TRP A 39 1.63 -5.30 1.92
N PRO A 40 2.76 -5.97 2.24
CA PRO A 40 2.87 -6.74 3.48
C PRO A 40 2.73 -5.90 4.76
N ASN A 41 2.93 -4.57 4.68
CA ASN A 41 2.89 -3.66 5.82
C ASN A 41 1.48 -3.19 6.19
N ILE A 42 0.43 -3.66 5.51
CA ILE A 42 -0.97 -3.34 5.87
C ILE A 42 -1.37 -3.85 7.26
N PHE A 43 -0.58 -4.75 7.85
CA PHE A 43 -0.77 -5.25 9.21
C PHE A 43 0.05 -4.52 10.26
N GLU A 44 0.71 -3.41 9.91
CA GLU A 44 1.45 -2.65 10.91
C GLU A 44 0.53 -2.03 11.97
N THR A 45 1.03 -2.01 13.19
CA THR A 45 0.32 -1.56 14.38
C THR A 45 0.68 -0.13 14.77
N SER A 46 1.84 0.37 14.34
CA SER A 46 2.25 1.75 14.58
C SER A 46 1.35 2.73 13.82
N PRO A 47 0.62 3.64 14.49
CA PRO A 47 -0.36 4.54 13.85
C PRO A 47 0.25 5.40 12.74
N HIS A 48 1.48 5.88 12.93
CA HIS A 48 2.15 6.73 11.95
C HIS A 48 2.54 5.94 10.69
N VAL A 49 2.99 4.70 10.87
CA VAL A 49 3.44 3.85 9.76
C VAL A 49 2.24 3.35 8.98
N ILE A 50 1.20 2.85 9.65
CA ILE A 50 0.01 2.33 8.96
C ILE A 50 -0.66 3.43 8.15
N ASN A 51 -0.81 4.64 8.69
CA ASN A 51 -1.38 5.77 7.93
C ASN A 51 -0.56 6.08 6.67
N ALA A 52 0.78 6.06 6.75
CA ALA A 52 1.63 6.26 5.58
C ALA A 52 1.50 5.12 4.54
N VAL A 53 1.35 3.87 4.99
CA VAL A 53 1.09 2.71 4.11
C VAL A 53 -0.26 2.86 3.42
N MET A 54 -1.31 3.24 4.15
CA MET A 54 -2.65 3.50 3.61
C MET A 54 -2.61 4.57 2.51
N GLU A 55 -1.92 5.69 2.78
CA GLU A 55 -1.76 6.78 1.80
C GLU A 55 -0.95 6.35 0.57
N ALA A 56 0.06 5.50 0.75
CA ALA A 56 0.83 4.95 -0.36
C ALA A 56 -0.02 4.06 -1.27
N ILE A 57 -0.87 3.20 -0.69
CA ILE A 57 -1.79 2.34 -1.44
C ILE A 57 -2.85 3.19 -2.17
N GLU A 58 -3.31 4.29 -1.56
CA GLU A 58 -4.22 5.21 -2.24
C GLU A 58 -3.55 5.92 -3.42
N GLY A 59 -2.29 6.33 -3.28
CA GLY A 59 -1.50 6.84 -4.41
C GLY A 59 -1.32 5.81 -5.53
N MET A 60 -1.11 4.54 -5.16
CA MET A 60 -1.05 3.42 -6.11
C MET A 60 -2.38 3.19 -6.83
N ARG A 61 -3.52 3.39 -6.16
CA ARG A 61 -4.84 3.28 -6.78
C ARG A 61 -5.04 4.29 -7.90
N VAL A 62 -4.50 5.50 -7.75
CA VAL A 62 -4.52 6.54 -8.79
C VAL A 62 -3.59 6.17 -9.95
N ALA A 63 -2.38 5.70 -9.64
CA ALA A 63 -1.35 5.48 -10.67
C ALA A 63 -1.50 4.17 -11.45
N LEU A 64 -1.95 3.09 -10.79
CA LEU A 64 -2.13 1.75 -11.37
C LEU A 64 -3.59 1.46 -11.75
N GLY A 65 -4.53 2.23 -11.22
CA GLY A 65 -5.96 1.98 -11.33
C GLY A 65 -6.51 1.04 -10.26
N ALA A 66 -7.82 1.16 -10.03
CA ALA A 66 -8.53 0.43 -8.96
C ALA A 66 -8.51 -1.10 -9.16
N ALA A 67 -8.51 -1.58 -10.41
CA ALA A 67 -8.52 -3.02 -10.70
C ALA A 67 -7.25 -3.73 -10.19
N VAL A 68 -6.09 -3.09 -10.29
CA VAL A 68 -4.83 -3.66 -9.80
C VAL A 68 -4.88 -3.80 -8.29
N VAL A 69 -5.25 -2.74 -7.56
CA VAL A 69 -5.36 -2.78 -6.10
C VAL A 69 -6.42 -3.78 -5.63
N LEU A 70 -7.56 -3.88 -6.33
CA LEU A 70 -8.61 -4.86 -6.04
C LEU A 70 -8.10 -6.29 -6.10
N ASN A 71 -7.22 -6.64 -7.06
CA ASN A 71 -6.65 -7.98 -7.16
C ASN A 71 -5.84 -8.40 -5.91
N TYR A 72 -5.23 -7.43 -5.21
CA TYR A 72 -4.56 -7.69 -3.94
C TYR A 72 -5.56 -7.84 -2.79
N CYS A 73 -6.67 -7.08 -2.81
CA CYS A 73 -7.71 -7.12 -1.77
C CYS A 73 -8.56 -8.39 -1.82
N LEU A 74 -8.81 -8.95 -3.02
CA LEU A 74 -9.71 -10.10 -3.22
C LEU A 74 -9.32 -11.33 -2.38
N GLN A 75 -8.03 -11.52 -2.12
CA GLN A 75 -7.52 -12.64 -1.32
C GLN A 75 -7.94 -12.54 0.17
N GLY A 76 -8.15 -11.32 0.67
CA GLY A 76 -8.55 -11.06 2.06
C GLY A 76 -10.06 -11.01 2.30
N LEU A 77 -10.83 -10.72 1.25
CA LEU A 77 -12.27 -10.44 1.34
C LEU A 77 -13.07 -11.54 2.06
N PHE A 78 -12.73 -12.81 1.81
CA PHE A 78 -13.39 -13.96 2.43
C PHE A 78 -12.45 -14.76 3.35
N HIS A 79 -11.33 -14.16 3.76
CA HIS A 79 -10.34 -14.86 4.56
C HIS A 79 -10.94 -15.26 5.94
N PRO A 80 -10.70 -16.49 6.41
CA PRO A 80 -11.29 -16.98 7.66
C PRO A 80 -10.75 -16.24 8.89
N ALA A 81 -9.52 -15.71 8.84
CA ALA A 81 -8.94 -14.96 9.94
C ALA A 81 -9.62 -13.59 10.12
N ARG A 82 -10.10 -13.35 11.35
CA ARG A 82 -10.78 -12.10 11.74
C ARG A 82 -9.89 -10.85 11.70
N LYS A 83 -8.57 -11.03 11.69
CA LYS A 83 -7.54 -9.98 11.57
C LYS A 83 -6.99 -9.78 10.16
N VAL A 84 -7.57 -10.45 9.17
CA VAL A 84 -7.17 -10.28 7.75
C VAL A 84 -8.33 -9.70 6.96
N ARG A 85 -9.54 -10.14 7.29
CA ARG A 85 -10.74 -9.71 6.58
C ARG A 85 -10.99 -8.20 6.68
N PRO A 86 -11.14 -7.58 7.87
CA PRO A 86 -11.40 -6.15 7.94
C PRO A 86 -10.30 -5.31 7.31
N GLU A 87 -9.04 -5.71 7.49
CA GLU A 87 -7.84 -5.01 7.02
C GLU A 87 -7.77 -4.97 5.49
N LEU A 88 -8.04 -6.07 4.79
CA LEU A 88 -8.05 -6.08 3.33
C LEU A 88 -9.34 -5.50 2.73
N THR A 89 -10.45 -5.57 3.45
CA THR A 89 -11.72 -4.99 2.99
C THR A 89 -11.75 -3.47 3.04
N MET A 90 -10.87 -2.82 3.82
CA MET A 90 -10.92 -1.36 3.99
C MET A 90 -10.52 -0.58 2.72
N PHE A 91 -9.95 -1.26 1.73
CA PHE A 91 -9.47 -0.68 0.48
C PHE A 91 -10.47 -0.80 -0.69
N ILE A 92 -11.63 -1.42 -0.44
CA ILE A 92 -12.71 -1.64 -1.42
C ILE A 92 -13.84 -0.65 -1.12
#